data_AF-A0A9W6ZF90-F1
#
_entry.id   AF-A0A9W6ZF90-F1
#
_cell.length_a   1.000
_cell.length_b   1.000
_cell.length_c   1.000
_cell.angle_alpha   90.00
_cell.angle_beta   90.00
_cell.angle_gamma   90.00
#
_symmetry.space_group_name_H-M   'P 1'
#
loop_
_entity.id
_entity.type
_entity.pdbx_description
1 polymer ?
#
loop_
_entity_poly.entity_id
_entity_poly.type
_entity_poly.pdbx_seq_one_letter_code
_entity_poly.pdbx_strand_id
1 'polypeptide(L)'
;MERITTTASEIYLSRPSAEDSEAASSSSKLTASPSLPGLVELLSRESESLEMDLSVLKVGSEASIKAMRNLSKMQGLLADFEAWRDAVEDAGAVLEIASDTSSPSSSLSSDVLEMLDESISTLSSLQPSLDLRSVESSFKGKYDDRPSCRFLITAGAGGTEACDWVGMLARMYLSYFNSKGWSVSGDSRAPGDVTGYRSVEFVVTGGEGEHVYGRMKGEKGAHRLVRISPFNSQGKRMTTFAGV
;
A
#
# COMPACT_ATOMS: atom_id res chain seq x y z
N MET A 1 -11.20 1.71 41.12
CA MET A 1 -10.99 2.76 40.10
C MET A 1 -9.63 2.53 39.48
N GLU A 2 -9.56 1.68 38.46
CA GLU A 2 -8.41 1.54 37.56
C GLU A 2 -8.92 0.72 36.37
N ARG A 3 -9.08 1.36 35.21
CA ARG A 3 -9.46 0.70 33.96
C ARG A 3 -8.19 0.45 33.17
N ILE A 4 -7.87 -0.83 33.00
CA ILE A 4 -6.91 -1.33 32.04
C ILE A 4 -7.66 -1.37 30.69
N THR A 5 -7.27 -0.50 29.76
CA THR A 5 -7.61 -0.64 28.34
C THR A 5 -6.33 -0.52 27.54
N THR A 6 -5.56 -1.61 27.55
CA THR A 6 -4.43 -1.83 26.63
C THR A 6 -5.02 -2.20 25.27
N THR A 7 -4.91 -1.31 24.30
CA THR A 7 -5.28 -1.57 22.90
C THR A 7 -4.04 -2.00 22.12
N ALA A 8 -4.24 -2.88 21.14
CA ALA A 8 -3.21 -3.70 20.48
C ALA A 8 -2.15 -2.95 19.63
N SER A 9 -2.04 -1.62 19.75
CA SER A 9 -1.05 -0.80 19.04
C SER A 9 0.29 -0.62 19.80
N GLU A 10 0.39 -1.03 21.07
CA GLU A 10 1.60 -0.81 21.89
C GLU A 10 2.70 -1.88 21.77
N ILE A 11 2.53 -2.93 20.96
CA ILE A 11 3.48 -4.07 20.93
C ILE A 11 4.62 -3.89 19.91
N TYR A 12 4.56 -2.94 18.96
CA TYR A 12 5.51 -2.96 17.81
C TYR A 12 6.66 -1.94 17.81
N LEU A 13 6.85 -1.09 18.82
CA LEU A 13 8.02 -0.19 18.84
C LEU A 13 8.67 -0.14 20.22
N SER A 14 9.78 -0.88 20.35
CA SER A 14 10.63 -0.90 21.53
C SER A 14 11.25 0.47 21.81
N ARG A 15 10.88 1.05 22.96
CA ARG A 15 11.66 1.80 23.97
C ARG A 15 12.78 2.77 23.48
N PRO A 16 12.65 4.09 23.71
CA PRO A 16 13.78 5.00 23.84
C PRO A 16 14.06 5.38 25.31
N SER A 17 15.33 5.67 25.55
CA SER A 17 16.01 5.93 26.81
C SER A 17 15.61 7.26 27.47
N ALA A 18 15.91 7.40 28.76
CA ALA A 18 15.45 8.46 29.66
C ALA A 18 16.04 9.87 29.48
N GLU A 19 16.18 10.38 28.24
CA GLU A 19 16.73 11.74 28.00
C GLU A 19 15.78 12.73 27.28
N ASP A 20 14.58 12.32 26.85
CA ASP A 20 13.71 13.19 26.03
C ASP A 20 12.74 14.10 26.83
N SER A 21 12.94 14.29 28.15
CA SER A 21 11.97 15.00 29.00
C SER A 21 11.92 16.54 28.83
N GLU A 22 12.81 17.13 28.03
CA GLU A 22 12.87 18.60 27.87
C GLU A 22 12.31 19.14 26.54
N ALA A 23 11.86 18.29 25.60
CA ALA A 23 11.31 18.76 24.31
C ALA A 23 9.79 19.02 24.30
N ALA A 24 9.09 18.78 25.42
CA ALA A 24 7.63 18.72 25.50
C ALA A 24 6.89 20.08 25.60
N SER A 25 7.50 21.20 25.19
CA SER A 25 6.84 22.52 25.26
C SER A 25 6.66 23.25 23.92
N SER A 26 6.97 22.62 22.78
CA SER A 26 6.85 23.29 21.47
C SER A 26 6.36 22.40 20.32
N SER A 27 5.15 21.86 20.40
CA SER A 27 4.47 21.26 19.22
C SER A 27 2.95 21.25 19.30
N SER A 28 2.33 22.38 19.68
CA SER A 28 0.86 22.56 19.68
C SER A 28 0.27 22.82 18.30
N LYS A 29 0.59 22.00 17.29
CA LYS A 29 -0.12 21.95 15.99
C LYS A 29 -0.07 20.54 15.36
N LEU A 30 -0.60 19.55 16.07
CA LEU A 30 -1.08 18.32 15.45
C LEU A 30 -2.60 18.46 15.38
N THR A 31 -3.09 18.84 14.19
CA THR A 31 -4.52 18.85 13.88
C THR A 31 -5.05 17.44 14.13
N ALA A 32 -6.04 17.31 15.02
CA ALA A 32 -6.69 16.04 15.32
C ALA A 32 -7.14 15.37 14.02
N SER A 33 -6.65 14.15 13.76
CA SER A 33 -7.19 13.38 12.64
C SER A 33 -8.67 13.12 12.91
N PRO A 34 -9.58 13.39 11.96
CA PRO A 34 -11.00 13.16 12.16
C PRO A 34 -11.28 11.70 12.53
N SER A 35 -12.26 11.48 13.39
CA SER A 35 -12.80 10.14 13.66
C SER A 35 -13.35 9.53 12.37
N LEU A 36 -13.46 8.20 12.28
CA LEU A 36 -14.01 7.52 11.11
C LEU A 36 -15.36 8.10 10.63
N PRO A 37 -16.34 8.42 11.53
CA PRO A 37 -17.57 9.11 11.12
C PRO A 37 -17.33 10.49 10.51
N GLY A 38 -16.38 11.27 11.06
CA GLY A 38 -16.01 12.57 10.51
C GLY A 38 -15.30 12.48 9.15
N LEU A 39 -14.55 11.39 8.89
CA LEU A 39 -13.98 11.13 7.57
C LEU A 39 -15.05 10.82 6.52
N VAL A 40 -16.05 10.00 6.87
CA VAL A 40 -17.17 9.69 5.96
C VAL A 40 -17.94 10.97 5.61
N GLU A 41 -18.30 11.79 6.60
CA GLU A 41 -19.03 13.05 6.36
C GLU A 41 -18.23 14.04 5.48
N LEU A 42 -16.91 14.13 5.70
CA LEU A 42 -16.04 14.97 4.88
C LEU A 42 -15.95 14.47 3.44
N LEU A 43 -15.81 13.15 3.24
CA LEU A 43 -15.74 12.53 1.92
C LEU A 43 -17.07 12.67 1.17
N SER A 44 -18.21 12.51 1.84
CA SER A 44 -19.55 12.73 1.26
C SER A 44 -19.73 14.17 0.79
N ARG A 45 -19.32 15.15 1.61
CA ARG A 45 -19.42 16.56 1.22
C ARG A 45 -18.52 16.89 0.03
N GLU A 46 -17.34 16.27 -0.04
CA GLU A 46 -16.40 16.49 -1.14
C GLU A 46 -16.87 15.82 -2.44
N SER A 47 -17.51 14.65 -2.36
CA SER A 47 -18.14 14.01 -3.54
C SER A 47 -19.30 14.85 -4.08
N GLU A 48 -20.17 15.38 -3.22
CA GLU A 48 -21.27 16.29 -3.60
C GLU A 48 -20.74 17.56 -4.28
N SER A 49 -19.64 18.14 -3.78
CA SER A 49 -19.00 19.30 -4.41
C SER A 49 -18.49 18.98 -5.81
N LEU A 50 -17.89 17.80 -6.00
CA LEU A 50 -17.39 17.36 -7.30
C LEU A 50 -18.54 17.06 -8.29
N GLU A 51 -19.66 16.52 -7.81
CA GLU A 51 -20.88 16.35 -8.60
C GLU A 51 -21.43 17.70 -9.08
N MET A 52 -21.43 18.70 -8.20
CA MET A 52 -21.85 20.06 -8.56
C MET A 52 -20.91 20.67 -9.62
N ASP A 53 -19.59 20.55 -9.45
CA ASP A 53 -18.62 21.03 -10.43
C ASP A 53 -18.74 20.31 -11.78
N LEU A 54 -19.02 19.00 -11.77
CA LEU A 54 -19.26 18.22 -12.98
C LEU A 54 -20.47 18.73 -13.76
N SER A 55 -21.54 19.14 -13.06
CA SER A 55 -22.77 19.66 -13.68
C SER A 55 -22.56 20.96 -14.47
N VAL A 56 -21.54 21.75 -14.11
CA VAL A 56 -21.18 23.02 -14.74
C VAL A 56 -20.19 22.81 -15.91
N LEU A 57 -19.45 21.70 -15.90
CA LEU A 57 -18.44 21.41 -16.90
C LEU A 57 -19.05 20.91 -18.22
N LYS A 58 -18.43 21.32 -19.33
CA LYS A 58 -18.79 20.82 -20.66
C LYS A 58 -18.48 19.33 -20.76
N VAL A 59 -19.49 18.54 -21.13
CA VAL A 59 -19.39 17.10 -21.38
C VAL A 59 -18.27 16.83 -22.40
N GLY A 60 -17.34 15.95 -22.03
CA GLY A 60 -16.22 15.53 -22.90
C GLY A 60 -14.98 16.43 -22.86
N SER A 61 -14.94 17.46 -22.02
CA SER A 61 -13.69 18.20 -21.76
C SER A 61 -12.70 17.36 -20.94
N GLU A 62 -11.39 17.63 -21.09
CA GLU A 62 -10.34 16.95 -20.29
C GLU A 62 -10.57 17.13 -18.77
N ALA A 63 -11.07 18.31 -18.37
CA ALA A 63 -11.46 18.59 -16.99
C ALA A 63 -12.66 17.74 -16.53
N SER A 64 -13.67 17.53 -17.40
CA SER A 64 -14.84 16.69 -17.11
C SER A 64 -14.45 15.22 -16.93
N ILE A 65 -13.57 14.69 -17.80
CA ILE A 65 -13.06 13.31 -17.68
C ILE A 65 -12.28 13.11 -16.38
N LYS A 66 -11.43 14.09 -16.02
CA LYS A 66 -10.68 14.06 -14.76
C LYS A 66 -11.61 14.15 -13.54
N ALA A 67 -12.63 15.01 -13.57
CA ALA A 67 -13.61 15.13 -12.50
C ALA A 67 -14.43 13.84 -12.32
N MET A 68 -14.90 13.21 -13.40
CA MET A 68 -15.61 11.91 -13.34
C MET A 68 -14.74 10.81 -12.72
N ARG A 69 -13.46 10.76 -13.08
CA ARG A 69 -12.53 9.78 -12.51
C ARG A 69 -12.32 10.00 -11.01
N ASN A 70 -12.18 11.26 -10.59
CA ASN A 70 -12.03 11.61 -9.17
C ASN A 70 -13.31 11.30 -8.37
N LEU A 71 -14.47 11.60 -8.93
CA LEU A 71 -15.76 11.29 -8.33
C LEU A 71 -15.93 9.77 -8.15
N SER A 72 -15.66 8.97 -9.17
CA SER A 72 -15.70 7.51 -9.08
C SER A 72 -14.74 6.96 -8.02
N LYS A 73 -13.53 7.54 -7.90
CA LYS A 73 -12.59 7.21 -6.82
C LYS A 73 -13.17 7.52 -5.44
N MET A 74 -13.72 8.72 -5.25
CA MET A 74 -14.29 9.14 -3.96
C MET A 74 -15.50 8.28 -3.57
N GLN A 75 -16.39 7.97 -4.51
CA GLN A 75 -17.52 7.08 -4.28
C GLN A 75 -17.08 5.65 -3.91
N GLY A 76 -16.03 5.14 -4.57
CA GLY A 76 -15.42 3.85 -4.20
C GLY A 76 -14.91 3.87 -2.76
N LEU A 77 -14.09 4.86 -2.41
CA LEU A 77 -13.56 5.01 -1.05
C LEU A 77 -14.68 5.09 -0.01
N LEU A 78 -15.73 5.85 -0.29
CA LEU A 78 -16.87 6.00 0.60
C LEU A 78 -17.56 4.65 0.83
N ALA A 79 -17.88 3.91 -0.23
CA ALA A 79 -18.50 2.59 -0.13
C ALA A 79 -17.64 1.59 0.67
N ASP A 80 -16.32 1.66 0.50
CA ASP A 80 -15.38 0.83 1.27
C ASP A 80 -15.39 1.22 2.75
N PHE A 81 -15.30 2.51 3.07
CA PHE A 81 -15.32 2.99 4.46
C PHE A 81 -16.64 2.66 5.15
N GLU A 82 -17.76 2.73 4.45
CA GLU A 82 -19.07 2.31 4.98
C GLU A 82 -19.10 0.81 5.26
N ALA A 83 -18.67 -0.04 4.32
CA ALA A 83 -18.61 -1.48 4.55
C ALA A 83 -17.72 -1.85 5.75
N TRP A 84 -16.62 -1.13 5.94
CA TRP A 84 -15.75 -1.28 7.10
C TRP A 84 -16.38 -0.82 8.41
N ARG A 85 -17.05 0.34 8.40
CA ARG A 85 -17.76 0.86 9.57
C ARG A 85 -18.80 -0.16 10.02
N ASP A 86 -19.62 -0.64 9.09
CA ASP A 86 -20.72 -1.56 9.36
C ASP A 86 -20.16 -2.89 9.91
N ALA A 87 -19.09 -3.44 9.31
CA ALA A 87 -18.44 -4.66 9.81
C ALA A 87 -17.85 -4.50 11.23
N VAL A 88 -17.31 -3.32 11.57
CA VAL A 88 -16.80 -3.03 12.91
C VAL A 88 -17.93 -2.84 13.92
N GLU A 89 -19.04 -2.22 13.51
CA GLU A 89 -20.24 -2.06 14.34
C GLU A 89 -20.88 -3.42 14.65
N ASP A 90 -21.02 -4.28 13.63
CA ASP A 90 -21.52 -5.66 13.79
C ASP A 90 -20.62 -6.46 14.74
N ALA A 91 -19.30 -6.45 14.52
CA ALA A 91 -18.35 -7.13 15.40
C ALA A 91 -18.40 -6.58 16.85
N GLY A 92 -18.61 -5.27 17.00
CA GLY A 92 -18.81 -4.61 18.29
C GLY A 92 -20.08 -5.10 18.99
N ALA A 93 -21.19 -5.19 18.28
CA ALA A 93 -22.45 -5.71 18.83
C ALA A 93 -22.33 -7.19 19.26
N VAL A 94 -21.62 -8.02 18.49
CA VAL A 94 -21.33 -9.42 18.87
C VAL A 94 -20.47 -9.47 20.14
N LEU A 95 -19.47 -8.60 20.26
CA LEU A 95 -18.63 -8.49 21.45
C LEU A 95 -19.42 -8.04 22.69
N GLU A 96 -20.36 -7.12 22.53
CA GLU A 96 -21.25 -6.70 23.63
C GLU A 96 -22.10 -7.89 24.10
N ILE A 97 -22.73 -8.62 23.19
CA ILE A 97 -23.51 -9.84 23.50
C ILE A 97 -22.63 -10.89 24.20
N ALA A 98 -21.41 -11.10 23.71
CA ALA A 98 -20.46 -12.04 24.32
C ALA A 98 -20.07 -11.59 25.74
N SER A 99 -19.86 -10.29 25.94
CA SER A 99 -19.50 -9.71 27.24
C SER A 99 -20.65 -9.79 28.26
N ASP A 100 -21.89 -9.57 27.83
CA ASP A 100 -23.09 -9.68 28.66
C ASP A 100 -23.39 -11.14 29.05
N THR A 101 -23.07 -12.07 28.14
CA THR A 101 -23.22 -13.52 28.37
C THR A 101 -22.10 -14.08 29.25
N SER A 102 -20.99 -13.36 29.40
CA SER A 102 -19.86 -13.71 30.26
C SER A 102 -20.10 -13.43 31.76
N SER A 103 -21.27 -13.80 32.27
CA SER A 103 -21.39 -14.02 33.72
C SER A 103 -20.49 -15.20 34.12
N PRO A 104 -19.89 -15.24 35.33
CA PRO A 104 -18.73 -16.09 35.66
C PRO A 104 -18.93 -17.62 35.58
N SER A 105 -20.13 -18.10 35.23
CA SER A 105 -20.50 -19.52 35.22
C SER A 105 -21.08 -20.05 33.91
N SER A 106 -21.27 -19.22 32.88
CA SER A 106 -21.76 -19.67 31.57
C SER A 106 -20.61 -19.71 30.56
N SER A 107 -20.31 -20.89 30.03
CA SER A 107 -19.57 -21.01 28.78
C SER A 107 -20.30 -20.21 27.70
N LEU A 108 -19.55 -19.47 26.87
CA LEU A 108 -20.12 -18.80 25.70
C LEU A 108 -20.95 -19.81 24.90
N SER A 109 -22.15 -19.43 24.50
CA SER A 109 -22.98 -20.29 23.66
C SER A 109 -22.27 -20.56 22.34
N SER A 110 -22.47 -21.76 21.79
CA SER A 110 -21.95 -22.14 20.47
C SER A 110 -22.29 -21.10 19.41
N ASP A 111 -23.50 -20.56 19.47
CA ASP A 111 -24.02 -19.55 18.55
C ASP A 111 -23.22 -18.24 18.61
N VAL A 112 -22.80 -17.80 19.80
CA VAL A 112 -21.98 -16.58 19.96
C VAL A 112 -20.57 -16.78 19.41
N LEU A 113 -20.01 -17.99 19.55
CA LEU A 113 -18.70 -18.31 18.99
C LEU A 113 -18.74 -18.34 17.45
N GLU A 114 -19.81 -18.85 16.85
CA GLU A 114 -20.02 -18.85 15.40
C GLU A 114 -20.16 -17.42 14.86
N MET A 115 -20.97 -16.58 15.50
CA MET A 115 -21.10 -15.15 15.16
C MET A 115 -19.77 -14.39 15.24
N LEU A 116 -18.92 -14.74 16.23
CA LEU A 116 -17.61 -14.13 16.39
C LEU A 116 -16.65 -14.54 15.27
N ASP A 117 -16.66 -15.81 14.86
CA ASP A 117 -15.83 -16.32 13.76
C ASP A 117 -16.24 -15.70 12.42
N GLU A 118 -17.54 -15.58 12.16
CA GLU A 118 -18.07 -14.88 10.99
C GLU A 118 -17.62 -13.41 10.96
N SER A 119 -17.71 -12.70 12.09
CA SER A 119 -17.28 -11.31 12.21
C SER A 119 -15.76 -11.14 12.01
N ILE A 120 -14.95 -12.09 12.48
CA ILE A 120 -13.51 -12.09 12.25
C ILE A 120 -13.19 -12.35 10.78
N SER A 121 -13.92 -13.28 10.15
CA SER A 121 -13.75 -13.62 8.73
C SER A 121 -14.08 -12.43 7.82
N THR A 122 -15.18 -11.72 8.08
CA THR A 122 -15.55 -10.51 7.31
C THR A 122 -14.49 -9.43 7.44
N LEU A 123 -14.06 -9.10 8.66
CA LEU A 123 -12.98 -8.11 8.89
C LEU A 123 -11.66 -8.52 8.22
N SER A 124 -11.29 -9.80 8.29
CA SER A 124 -10.08 -10.30 7.65
C SER A 124 -10.14 -10.21 6.12
N SER A 125 -11.31 -10.45 5.53
CA SER A 125 -11.52 -10.32 4.08
C SER A 125 -11.44 -8.87 3.61
N LEU A 126 -11.84 -7.93 4.46
CA LEU A 126 -11.80 -6.50 4.15
C LEU A 126 -10.39 -5.93 4.35
N GLN A 127 -9.58 -6.46 5.28
CA GLN A 127 -8.25 -5.94 5.66
C GLN A 127 -7.32 -5.59 4.48
N PRO A 128 -7.12 -6.47 3.48
CA PRO A 128 -6.22 -6.19 2.36
C PRO A 128 -6.66 -4.93 1.59
N SER A 129 -7.96 -4.67 1.53
CA SER A 129 -8.49 -3.51 0.85
C SER A 129 -8.09 -2.21 1.57
N LEU A 130 -8.17 -2.13 2.91
CA LEU A 130 -7.69 -0.95 3.65
C LEU A 130 -6.18 -0.74 3.50
N ASP A 131 -5.41 -1.81 3.59
CA ASP A 131 -3.95 -1.72 3.45
C ASP A 131 -3.59 -1.10 2.09
N LEU A 132 -4.31 -1.51 1.03
CA LEU A 132 -4.17 -0.92 -0.30
C LEU A 132 -4.55 0.58 -0.32
N ARG A 133 -5.69 0.97 0.26
CA ARG A 133 -6.12 2.38 0.32
C ARG A 133 -5.17 3.24 1.14
N SER A 134 -4.61 2.70 2.22
CA SER A 134 -3.63 3.37 3.07
C SER A 134 -2.36 3.70 2.28
N VAL A 135 -1.87 2.73 1.50
CA VAL A 135 -0.74 2.95 0.58
C VAL A 135 -1.08 4.01 -0.47
N GLU A 136 -2.27 3.95 -1.07
CA GLU A 136 -2.71 4.93 -2.07
C GLU A 136 -2.87 6.34 -1.47
N SER A 137 -3.31 6.46 -0.22
CA SER A 137 -3.40 7.77 0.48
C SER A 137 -2.03 8.42 0.70
N SER A 138 -0.96 7.61 0.71
CA SER A 138 0.41 8.10 0.83
C SER A 138 0.94 8.73 -0.47
N PHE A 139 0.24 8.55 -1.59
CA PHE A 139 0.60 9.07 -2.91
C PHE A 139 0.27 10.56 -3.02
N LYS A 140 1.21 11.42 -2.60
CA LYS A 140 1.10 12.89 -2.67
C LYS A 140 1.87 13.51 -3.84
N GLY A 141 2.51 12.69 -4.68
CA GLY A 141 3.34 13.15 -5.79
C GLY A 141 2.53 13.52 -7.03
N LYS A 142 3.01 14.54 -7.77
CA LYS A 142 2.40 15.05 -9.01
C LYS A 142 2.11 13.97 -10.08
N TYR A 143 2.87 12.87 -10.07
CA TYR A 143 2.79 11.82 -11.08
C TYR A 143 2.30 10.49 -10.50
N ASP A 144 1.92 10.44 -9.23
CA ASP A 144 1.55 9.17 -8.59
C ASP A 144 0.20 8.63 -9.11
N ASP A 145 -0.62 9.51 -9.69
CA ASP A 145 -1.84 9.18 -10.45
C ASP A 145 -1.58 8.57 -11.84
N ARG A 146 -0.32 8.49 -12.31
CA ARG A 146 -0.05 8.03 -13.67
C ARG A 146 -0.23 6.51 -13.80
N PRO A 147 -1.00 6.06 -14.80
CA PRO A 147 -1.22 4.63 -15.06
C PRO A 147 -0.02 3.95 -15.74
N SER A 148 0.99 4.73 -16.13
CA SER A 148 2.19 4.22 -16.78
C SER A 148 3.48 4.70 -16.11
N CYS A 149 4.47 3.82 -16.10
CA CYS A 149 5.80 4.08 -15.57
C CYS A 149 6.85 3.48 -16.51
N ARG A 150 7.95 4.22 -16.71
CA ARG A 150 9.14 3.70 -17.37
C ARG A 150 10.09 3.17 -16.31
N PHE A 151 10.49 1.93 -16.48
CA PHE A 151 11.48 1.27 -15.65
C PHE A 151 12.79 1.15 -16.40
N LEU A 152 13.88 1.49 -15.71
CA LEU A 152 15.23 1.38 -16.24
C LEU A 152 16.11 0.73 -15.19
N ILE A 153 16.50 -0.52 -15.45
CA ILE A 153 17.41 -1.28 -14.60
C ILE A 153 18.79 -1.21 -15.23
N THR A 154 19.81 -0.82 -14.46
CA THR A 154 21.19 -0.64 -14.92
C THR A 154 22.18 -1.37 -14.03
N ALA A 155 23.19 -1.97 -14.66
CA ALA A 155 24.26 -2.64 -13.94
C ALA A 155 25.15 -1.60 -13.25
N GLY A 156 25.38 -1.78 -11.95
CA GLY A 156 26.32 -0.96 -11.18
C GLY A 156 27.75 -1.49 -11.26
N ALA A 157 28.54 -1.20 -10.23
CA ALA A 157 29.88 -1.76 -10.10
C ALA A 157 29.82 -3.28 -9.81
N GLY A 158 30.53 -4.07 -10.61
CA GLY A 158 30.54 -5.54 -10.46
C GLY A 158 30.73 -6.33 -11.75
N GLY A 159 30.84 -5.67 -12.92
CA GLY A 159 31.12 -6.33 -14.20
C GLY A 159 30.07 -7.38 -14.56
N THR A 160 30.52 -8.60 -14.88
CA THR A 160 29.65 -9.73 -15.26
C THR A 160 28.63 -10.10 -14.18
N GLU A 161 29.00 -10.05 -12.90
CA GLU A 161 28.09 -10.38 -11.79
C GLU A 161 26.97 -9.35 -11.65
N ALA A 162 27.27 -8.07 -11.89
CA ALA A 162 26.26 -7.01 -11.90
C ALA A 162 25.30 -7.17 -13.10
N CYS A 163 25.81 -7.59 -14.26
CA CYS A 163 24.97 -7.85 -15.43
C CYS A 163 24.01 -9.03 -15.21
N ASP A 164 24.46 -10.10 -14.55
CA ASP A 164 23.59 -11.21 -14.14
C ASP A 164 22.52 -10.75 -13.15
N TRP A 165 22.90 -9.92 -12.18
CA TRP A 165 21.96 -9.37 -11.19
C TRP A 165 20.86 -8.52 -11.84
N VAL A 166 21.20 -7.68 -12.82
CA VAL A 166 20.20 -6.93 -13.62
C VAL A 166 19.23 -7.88 -14.31
N GLY A 167 19.71 -8.99 -14.89
CA GLY A 167 18.84 -9.99 -15.51
C GLY A 167 17.91 -10.69 -14.52
N MET A 168 18.37 -10.91 -13.29
CA MET A 168 17.53 -11.43 -12.21
C MET A 168 16.46 -10.44 -11.78
N LEU A 169 16.82 -9.16 -11.58
CA LEU A 169 15.87 -8.10 -11.23
C LEU A 169 14.84 -7.88 -12.33
N ALA A 170 15.25 -7.84 -13.60
CA ALA A 170 14.33 -7.73 -14.72
C ALA A 170 13.29 -8.86 -14.70
N ARG A 171 13.70 -10.10 -14.45
CA ARG A 171 12.78 -11.25 -14.33
C ARG A 171 11.83 -11.12 -13.14
N MET A 172 12.35 -10.66 -12.00
CA MET A 172 11.54 -10.40 -10.80
C MET A 172 10.43 -9.40 -11.08
N TYR A 173 10.78 -8.25 -11.64
CA TYR A 173 9.80 -7.20 -11.96
C TYR A 173 8.82 -7.63 -13.04
N LEU A 174 9.27 -8.30 -14.11
CA LEU A 174 8.37 -8.86 -15.12
C LEU A 174 7.36 -9.84 -14.52
N SER A 175 7.79 -10.71 -13.60
CA SER A 175 6.89 -11.61 -12.88
C SER A 175 5.92 -10.86 -11.98
N TYR A 176 6.37 -9.79 -11.32
CA TYR A 176 5.52 -8.94 -10.49
C TYR A 176 4.46 -8.21 -11.32
N PHE A 177 4.82 -7.63 -12.48
CA PHE A 177 3.86 -6.97 -13.34
C PHE A 177 2.82 -7.94 -13.88
N ASN A 178 3.24 -9.15 -14.25
CA ASN A 178 2.33 -10.19 -14.71
C ASN A 178 1.35 -10.63 -13.60
N SER A 179 1.83 -10.79 -12.36
CA SER A 179 0.95 -11.15 -11.23
C SER A 179 -0.05 -10.05 -10.86
N LYS A 180 0.27 -8.79 -11.16
CA LYS A 180 -0.65 -7.66 -11.05
C LYS A 180 -1.54 -7.45 -12.27
N GLY A 181 -1.33 -8.20 -13.36
CA GLY A 181 -2.07 -8.03 -14.61
C GLY A 181 -1.69 -6.77 -15.40
N TRP A 182 -0.52 -6.19 -15.13
CA TRP A 182 -0.04 -5.00 -15.81
C TRP A 182 0.59 -5.34 -17.15
N SER A 183 0.33 -4.50 -18.15
CA SER A 183 0.89 -4.65 -19.50
C SER A 183 2.31 -4.10 -19.56
N VAL A 184 3.23 -4.88 -20.15
CA VAL A 184 4.62 -4.49 -20.36
C VAL A 184 4.88 -4.29 -21.85
N SER A 185 5.45 -3.15 -22.22
CA SER A 185 5.73 -2.76 -23.61
C SER A 185 7.12 -2.11 -23.73
N GLY A 186 7.66 -2.01 -24.94
CA GLY A 186 8.92 -1.30 -25.18
C GLY A 186 10.13 -1.94 -24.49
N ASP A 187 10.24 -3.27 -24.57
CA ASP A 187 11.33 -4.05 -23.96
C ASP A 187 12.65 -3.85 -24.74
N SER A 188 13.52 -3.01 -24.19
CA SER A 188 14.86 -2.75 -24.72
C SER A 188 15.89 -3.33 -23.76
N ARG A 189 16.73 -4.25 -24.26
CA ARG A 189 17.75 -4.94 -23.45
C ARG A 189 19.12 -4.78 -24.07
N ALA A 190 20.06 -4.23 -23.32
CA ALA A 190 21.46 -4.20 -23.68
C ALA A 190 22.15 -5.44 -23.09
N PRO A 191 22.59 -6.42 -23.89
CA PRO A 191 23.25 -7.61 -23.39
C PRO A 191 24.57 -7.28 -22.69
N GLY A 192 24.90 -8.05 -21.64
CA GLY A 192 26.24 -8.04 -21.04
C GLY A 192 27.23 -8.88 -21.86
N ASP A 193 28.53 -8.70 -21.62
CA ASP A 193 29.59 -9.35 -22.42
C ASP A 193 29.62 -10.89 -22.25
N VAL A 194 29.23 -11.40 -21.08
CA VAL A 194 29.30 -12.83 -20.75
C VAL A 194 27.92 -13.39 -20.35
N THR A 195 27.20 -12.69 -19.48
CA THR A 195 25.85 -13.08 -19.05
C THR A 195 25.03 -11.85 -18.66
N GLY A 196 23.72 -12.04 -18.59
CA GLY A 196 22.77 -11.03 -18.15
C GLY A 196 22.72 -9.80 -19.06
N TYR A 197 22.39 -8.66 -18.48
CA TYR A 197 22.17 -7.41 -19.22
C TYR A 197 22.89 -6.25 -18.55
N ARG A 198 23.47 -5.36 -19.36
CA ARG A 198 24.04 -4.10 -18.88
C ARG A 198 22.94 -3.11 -18.50
N SER A 199 21.86 -3.09 -19.27
CA SER A 199 20.65 -2.33 -18.95
C SER A 199 19.42 -3.01 -19.54
N VAL A 200 18.29 -2.87 -18.84
CA VAL A 200 16.97 -3.31 -19.29
C VAL A 200 16.00 -2.16 -19.08
N GLU A 201 15.29 -1.78 -20.13
CA GLU A 201 14.24 -0.76 -20.08
C GLU A 201 12.92 -1.37 -20.53
N PHE A 202 11.85 -1.06 -19.81
CA PHE A 202 10.50 -1.40 -20.21
C PHE A 202 9.50 -0.35 -19.73
N VAL A 203 8.41 -0.21 -20.47
CA VAL A 203 7.28 0.67 -20.14
C VAL A 203 6.14 -0.19 -19.64
N VAL A 204 5.76 0.02 -18.38
CA VAL A 204 4.67 -0.69 -17.72
C VAL A 204 3.44 0.19 -17.72
N THR A 205 2.30 -0.37 -18.11
CA THR A 205 1.00 0.30 -18.11
C THR A 205 0.01 -0.59 -17.37
N GLY A 206 -0.60 -0.04 -16.32
CA GLY A 206 -1.65 -0.71 -15.54
C GLY A 206 -3.02 -0.55 -16.19
N GLY A 207 -4.00 -1.22 -15.62
CA GLY A 207 -5.42 -1.05 -15.94
C GLY A 207 -5.96 0.31 -15.53
N GLU A 208 -7.24 0.54 -15.84
CA GLU A 208 -7.94 1.75 -15.40
C GLU A 208 -7.97 1.84 -13.87
N GLY A 209 -7.66 3.02 -13.33
CA GLY A 209 -7.60 3.24 -11.88
C GLY A 209 -6.26 2.90 -11.20
N GLU A 210 -5.35 2.19 -11.86
CA GLU A 210 -4.11 1.75 -11.21
C GLU A 210 -3.02 2.82 -11.15
N HIS A 211 -2.47 3.03 -9.95
CA HIS A 211 -1.41 3.98 -9.64
C HIS A 211 -0.01 3.39 -9.86
N VAL A 212 0.31 2.96 -11.09
CA VAL A 212 1.56 2.23 -11.38
C VAL A 212 2.79 3.02 -10.94
N TYR A 213 2.87 4.32 -11.25
CA TYR A 213 4.01 5.14 -10.85
C TYR A 213 4.10 5.30 -9.32
N GLY A 214 2.98 5.59 -8.64
CA GLY A 214 2.94 5.76 -7.18
C GLY A 214 3.44 4.51 -6.45
N ARG A 215 3.00 3.33 -6.90
CA ARG A 215 3.41 2.03 -6.34
C ARG A 215 4.88 1.72 -6.59
N MET A 216 5.42 2.15 -7.71
CA MET A 216 6.77 1.80 -8.15
C MET A 216 7.85 2.81 -7.75
N LYS A 217 7.46 4.01 -7.32
CA LYS A 217 8.39 5.04 -6.86
C LYS A 217 9.28 4.59 -5.71
N GLY A 218 8.79 3.71 -4.84
CA GLY A 218 9.55 3.15 -3.71
C GLY A 218 10.68 2.21 -4.15
N GLU A 219 10.60 1.64 -5.36
CA GLU A 219 11.60 0.72 -5.90
C GLU A 219 12.84 1.44 -6.46
N LYS A 220 12.75 2.76 -6.64
CA LYS A 220 13.84 3.56 -7.19
C LYS A 220 15.02 3.57 -6.24
N GLY A 221 16.17 3.09 -6.70
CA GLY A 221 17.38 3.10 -5.89
C GLY A 221 18.38 2.01 -6.26
N ALA A 222 19.36 1.82 -5.36
CA ALA A 222 20.38 0.80 -5.51
C ALA A 222 19.95 -0.50 -4.82
N HIS A 223 19.78 -1.55 -5.61
CA HIS A 223 19.44 -2.89 -5.14
C HIS A 223 20.70 -3.73 -4.98
N ARG A 224 20.94 -4.23 -3.77
CA ARG A 224 22.17 -4.93 -3.40
C ARG A 224 21.96 -6.45 -3.33
N LEU A 225 22.81 -7.20 -4.01
CA LEU A 225 22.88 -8.65 -3.91
C LEU A 225 24.20 -9.07 -3.25
N VAL A 226 24.12 -9.96 -2.25
CA VAL A 226 25.28 -10.58 -1.60
C VAL A 226 25.17 -12.09 -1.74
N ARG A 227 26.01 -12.71 -2.57
CA ARG A 227 26.02 -14.17 -2.79
C ARG A 227 27.41 -14.69 -3.12
N ILE A 228 27.58 -16.00 -3.15
CA ILE A 228 28.77 -16.63 -3.75
C ILE A 228 28.58 -16.56 -5.26
N SER A 229 29.49 -15.86 -5.95
CA SER A 229 29.39 -15.66 -7.39
C SER A 229 29.79 -16.93 -8.14
N PRO A 230 28.97 -17.41 -9.10
CA PRO A 230 29.35 -18.52 -9.98
C PRO A 230 30.45 -18.13 -10.99
N PHE A 231 30.67 -16.84 -11.20
CA PHE A 231 31.67 -16.31 -12.15
C PHE A 231 33.02 -16.02 -11.48
N ASN A 232 33.10 -16.09 -10.15
CA ASN A 232 34.34 -15.90 -9.41
C ASN A 232 35.04 -17.25 -9.19
N SER A 233 36.20 -17.44 -9.82
CA SER A 233 37.03 -18.65 -9.70
C SER A 233 37.47 -18.97 -8.27
N GLN A 234 37.49 -17.98 -7.38
CA GLN A 234 37.91 -18.15 -5.98
C GLN A 234 36.77 -18.56 -5.04
N GLY A 235 35.52 -18.68 -5.53
CA GLY A 235 34.36 -19.05 -4.71
C GLY A 235 34.06 -18.07 -3.56
N LYS A 236 34.55 -16.83 -3.64
CA LYS A 236 34.36 -15.84 -2.58
C LYS A 236 32.97 -15.21 -2.68
N ARG A 237 32.43 -14.85 -1.51
CA ARG A 237 31.22 -14.03 -1.39
C ARG A 237 31.47 -12.67 -2.03
N MET A 238 30.62 -12.31 -2.98
CA MET A 238 30.64 -11.05 -3.70
C MET A 238 29.46 -10.19 -3.28
N THR A 239 29.66 -8.87 -3.31
CA THR A 239 28.60 -7.87 -3.15
C THR A 239 28.44 -7.15 -4.49
N THR A 240 27.24 -7.10 -5.02
CA THR A 240 26.92 -6.39 -6.27
C THR A 240 25.74 -5.46 -6.12
N PHE A 241 25.67 -4.49 -7.03
CA PHE A 241 24.65 -3.45 -7.05
C PHE A 241 24.07 -3.30 -8.44
N ALA A 242 22.76 -3.04 -8.50
CA ALA A 242 22.06 -2.60 -9.70
C ALA A 242 21.21 -1.37 -9.36
N GLY A 243 21.13 -0.41 -10.28
CA GLY A 243 20.24 0.74 -10.17
C GLY A 243 18.90 0.45 -10.82
N VAL A 244 17.81 0.82 -10.15
CA VAL A 244 16.42 0.76 -10.64
C VAL A 244 15.81 2.16 -10.59
#